data_AF-A0A3S4GIQ5-F1
#
_entry.id   AF-A0A3S4GIQ5-F1
#
_cell.length_a   1.000
_cell.length_b   1.000
_cell.length_c   1.000
_cell.angle_alpha   90.00
_cell.angle_beta   90.00
_cell.angle_gamma   90.00
#
_symmetry.space_group_name_H-M   'P 1'
#
loop_
_entity.id
_entity.type
_entity.pdbx_description
1 polymer ?
#
loop_
_entity_poly.entity_id
_entity_poly.type
_entity_poly.pdbx_seq_one_letter_code
_entity_poly.pdbx_strand_id
1 'polypeptide(L)'
;MRQQPKFSDGEMALIEYEWLMYAVEIDDAQVPHGQRFSPSAKLLPRLVITLNPTLNMVALPFWLNKNEPCYSREIPLHYYAIYRKRDNAVYQKKLNNAEVRLLAEINDGETHATLLQEKSSKYLPTTAFYTWLDASNNDELLSLTLKG
;
A
#
# COMPACT_ATOMS: atom_id res chain seq x y z
N MET A 1 38.55 -17.61 -9.18
CA MET A 1 37.67 -16.43 -9.08
C MET A 1 36.31 -16.82 -9.62
N ARG A 2 35.26 -16.83 -8.79
CA ARG A 2 33.88 -16.99 -9.30
C ARG A 2 33.51 -15.67 -9.97
N GLN A 3 33.18 -15.70 -11.26
CA GLN A 3 32.61 -14.52 -11.92
C GLN A 3 31.26 -14.25 -11.25
N GLN A 4 31.10 -13.07 -10.66
CA GLN A 4 29.78 -12.65 -10.19
C GLN A 4 28.90 -12.46 -11.42
N PRO A 5 27.68 -13.04 -11.45
CA PRO A 5 26.75 -12.76 -12.52
C PRO A 5 26.47 -11.26 -12.59
N LYS A 6 26.61 -10.68 -13.78
CA LYS A 6 26.21 -9.29 -14.03
C LYS A 6 24.72 -9.30 -14.35
N PHE A 7 23.91 -8.94 -13.37
CA PHE A 7 22.49 -8.67 -13.57
C PHE A 7 22.31 -7.27 -14.16
N SER A 8 21.35 -7.11 -15.07
CA SER A 8 20.83 -5.81 -15.47
C SER A 8 20.01 -5.17 -14.34
N ASP A 9 19.80 -3.86 -14.39
CA ASP A 9 19.00 -3.14 -13.38
C ASP A 9 17.57 -3.70 -13.28
N GLY A 10 16.99 -4.14 -14.40
CA GLY A 10 15.66 -4.75 -14.43
C GLY A 10 15.61 -6.14 -13.80
N GLU A 11 16.68 -6.92 -13.92
CA GLU A 11 16.81 -8.22 -13.24
C GLU A 11 17.07 -8.04 -11.75
N MET A 12 17.88 -7.06 -11.35
CA MET A 12 18.08 -6.71 -9.94
C MET A 12 16.77 -6.27 -9.28
N ALA A 13 16.02 -5.38 -9.93
CA ALA A 13 14.72 -4.93 -9.41
C ALA A 13 13.69 -6.06 -9.31
N LEU A 14 13.75 -7.06 -10.20
CA LEU A 14 12.90 -8.26 -10.11
C LEU A 14 13.29 -9.11 -8.91
N ILE A 15 14.58 -9.36 -8.71
CA ILE A 15 15.09 -10.12 -7.55
C ILE A 15 14.68 -9.41 -6.25
N GLU A 16 14.90 -8.10 -6.14
CA GLU A 16 14.50 -7.30 -4.97
C GLU A 16 13.00 -7.40 -4.70
N TYR A 17 12.19 -7.35 -5.76
CA TYR A 17 10.75 -7.51 -5.67
C TYR A 17 10.33 -8.90 -5.17
N GLU A 18 10.93 -9.98 -5.67
CA GLU A 18 10.67 -11.35 -5.21
C GLU A 18 11.09 -11.55 -3.75
N TRP A 19 12.23 -10.99 -3.36
CA TRP A 19 12.67 -10.98 -1.95
C TRP A 19 11.69 -10.24 -1.04
N LEU A 20 11.17 -9.10 -1.49
CA LEU A 20 10.17 -8.34 -0.74
C LEU A 20 8.86 -9.11 -0.59
N MET A 21 8.39 -9.76 -1.66
CA MET A 21 7.21 -10.63 -1.63
C MET A 21 7.37 -11.74 -0.59
N TYR A 22 8.51 -12.41 -0.60
CA TYR A 22 8.83 -13.46 0.38
C TYR A 22 8.91 -12.90 1.81
N ALA A 23 9.55 -11.75 2.01
CA ALA A 23 9.67 -11.10 3.32
C ALA A 23 8.28 -10.77 3.92
N VAL A 24 7.34 -10.29 3.09
CA VAL A 24 5.96 -10.03 3.50
C VAL A 24 5.20 -11.31 3.84
N GLU A 25 5.45 -12.41 3.11
CA GLU A 25 4.81 -13.70 3.36
C GLU A 25 5.16 -14.26 4.75
N ILE A 26 6.44 -14.15 5.12
CA ILE A 26 6.99 -14.67 6.37
C ILE A 26 6.94 -13.69 7.54
N ASP A 27 6.37 -12.48 7.36
CA ASP A 27 6.24 -11.50 8.44
C ASP A 27 5.31 -12.04 9.54
N ASP A 28 5.70 -11.96 10.80
CA ASP A 28 4.93 -12.52 11.93
C ASP A 28 3.81 -11.57 12.41
N ALA A 29 3.78 -10.34 11.91
CA ALA A 29 2.83 -9.32 12.33
C ALA A 29 1.39 -9.73 12.01
N GLN A 30 0.53 -9.63 13.03
CA GLN A 30 -0.88 -9.97 12.91
C GLN A 30 -1.63 -8.83 12.21
N VAL A 31 -2.31 -9.15 11.12
CA VAL A 31 -3.14 -8.19 10.38
C VAL A 31 -4.42 -7.93 11.17
N PRO A 32 -4.65 -6.69 11.67
CA PRO A 32 -5.78 -6.41 12.53
C PRO A 32 -7.12 -6.53 11.80
N HIS A 33 -8.18 -6.80 12.57
CA HIS A 33 -9.55 -6.72 12.07
C HIS A 33 -10.01 -5.26 12.04
N GLY A 34 -10.01 -4.64 10.86
CA GLY A 34 -10.69 -3.37 10.63
C GLY A 34 -12.18 -3.48 10.93
N GLN A 35 -12.75 -2.43 11.52
CA GLN A 35 -14.19 -2.36 11.70
C GLN A 35 -14.85 -2.11 10.33
N ARG A 36 -15.92 -2.86 10.02
CA ARG A 36 -16.67 -2.71 8.78
C ARG A 36 -17.78 -1.67 8.93
N PHE A 37 -17.53 -0.47 8.46
CA PHE A 37 -18.53 0.57 8.26
C PHE A 37 -18.10 1.48 7.11
N SER A 38 -19.07 2.12 6.47
CA SER A 38 -18.76 3.14 5.47
C SER A 38 -18.31 4.43 6.17
N PRO A 39 -17.09 4.94 5.89
CA PRO A 39 -16.64 6.19 6.47
C PRO A 39 -17.53 7.35 6.02
N SER A 40 -17.79 8.28 6.92
CA SER A 40 -18.63 9.45 6.66
C SER A 40 -18.14 10.67 7.42
N ALA A 41 -18.58 11.86 7.01
CA ALA A 41 -18.22 13.11 7.67
C ALA A 41 -18.56 13.13 9.18
N LYS A 42 -19.61 12.41 9.60
CA LYS A 42 -19.97 12.30 11.02
C LYS A 42 -19.02 11.43 11.82
N LEU A 43 -18.45 10.40 11.19
CA LEU A 43 -17.55 9.44 11.85
C LEU A 43 -16.11 9.92 11.81
N LEU A 44 -15.71 10.64 10.76
CA LEU A 44 -14.32 11.01 10.48
C LEU A 44 -13.54 11.56 11.69
N PRO A 45 -14.08 12.45 12.54
CA PRO A 45 -13.37 12.96 13.72
C PRO A 45 -12.98 11.88 14.74
N ARG A 46 -13.68 10.75 14.74
CA ARG A 46 -13.48 9.62 15.64
C ARG A 46 -12.70 8.48 14.98
N LEU A 47 -12.35 8.61 13.70
CA LEU A 47 -11.67 7.56 12.96
C LEU A 47 -10.17 7.66 13.11
N VAL A 48 -9.58 6.52 13.46
CA VAL A 48 -8.15 6.28 13.36
C VAL A 48 -7.92 5.29 12.23
N ILE A 49 -6.92 5.63 11.41
CA ILE A 49 -6.43 4.85 10.28
C ILE A 49 -5.12 4.22 10.74
N THR A 50 -5.04 2.90 10.68
CA THR A 50 -3.81 2.15 10.93
C THR A 50 -3.44 1.41 9.65
N LEU A 51 -2.22 1.57 9.14
CA LEU A 51 -1.75 0.84 7.98
C LEU A 51 -1.65 -0.65 8.29
N ASN A 52 -1.77 -1.49 7.26
CA ASN A 52 -1.44 -2.90 7.39
C ASN A 52 0.02 -3.03 7.86
N PRO A 53 0.31 -3.78 8.94
CA PRO A 53 1.65 -3.82 9.53
C PRO A 53 2.69 -4.46 8.60
N THR A 54 2.26 -5.26 7.64
CA THR A 54 3.13 -5.91 6.64
C THR A 54 3.27 -5.08 5.35
N LEU A 55 2.65 -3.89 5.30
CA LEU A 55 2.63 -3.05 4.11
C LEU A 55 4.02 -2.54 3.76
N ASN A 56 4.44 -2.87 2.55
CA ASN A 56 5.60 -2.31 1.89
C ASN A 56 5.18 -1.63 0.59
N MET A 57 5.74 -0.45 0.34
CA MET A 57 5.59 0.25 -0.94
C MET A 57 6.86 0.08 -1.75
N VAL A 58 6.72 -0.32 -3.01
CA VAL A 58 7.85 -0.50 -3.94
C VAL A 58 7.61 0.26 -5.24
N ALA A 59 8.68 0.79 -5.82
CA ALA A 59 8.68 1.42 -7.13
C ALA A 59 9.47 0.52 -8.10
N LEU A 60 8.81 0.03 -9.15
CA LEU A 60 9.37 -0.93 -10.09
C LEU A 60 9.60 -0.29 -11.47
N PRO A 61 10.70 -0.62 -12.18
CA PRO A 61 10.94 -0.16 -13.55
C PRO A 61 10.14 -0.95 -14.60
N PHE A 62 9.22 -1.82 -14.17
CA PHE A 62 8.33 -2.63 -14.99
C PHE A 62 6.96 -2.69 -14.32
N TRP A 63 5.93 -2.99 -15.11
CA TRP A 63 4.60 -3.27 -14.57
C TRP A 63 4.39 -4.79 -14.50
N LEU A 64 3.51 -5.21 -13.60
CA LEU A 64 3.17 -6.61 -13.40
C LEU A 64 1.89 -6.96 -14.17
N ASN A 65 1.97 -7.96 -15.05
CA ASN A 65 0.82 -8.59 -15.69
C ASN A 65 0.61 -9.99 -15.11
N LYS A 66 -0.45 -10.21 -14.34
CA LYS A 66 -0.67 -11.51 -13.65
C LYS A 66 0.58 -11.99 -12.89
N ASN A 67 1.25 -11.08 -12.18
CA ASN A 67 2.50 -11.28 -11.44
C ASN A 67 3.77 -11.49 -12.29
N GLU A 68 3.69 -11.39 -13.62
CA GLU A 68 4.87 -11.45 -14.48
C GLU A 68 5.37 -10.05 -14.83
N PRO A 69 6.69 -9.78 -14.78
CA PRO A 69 7.26 -8.49 -15.11
C PRO A 69 7.16 -8.22 -16.61
N CYS A 70 6.56 -7.09 -16.96
CA CYS A 70 6.44 -6.60 -18.32
C CYS A 70 7.30 -5.34 -18.48
N TYR A 71 8.42 -5.52 -19.17
CA TYR A 71 9.39 -4.45 -19.40
C TYR A 71 8.96 -3.54 -20.54
N SER A 72 9.22 -2.26 -20.37
CA SER A 72 9.01 -1.24 -21.39
C SER A 72 10.24 -0.36 -21.49
N ARG A 73 10.45 0.27 -22.65
CA ARG A 73 11.69 1.01 -22.90
C ARG A 73 11.72 2.42 -22.28
N GLU A 74 10.57 2.99 -21.92
CA GLU A 74 10.45 4.42 -21.55
C GLU A 74 9.42 4.75 -20.46
N ILE A 75 8.87 3.77 -19.72
CA ILE A 75 7.77 4.06 -18.79
C ILE A 75 8.29 4.57 -17.43
N PRO A 76 7.60 5.55 -16.79
CA PRO A 76 7.89 5.94 -15.41
C PRO A 76 7.80 4.76 -14.42
N LEU A 77 8.44 4.90 -13.27
CA LEU A 77 8.32 3.95 -12.16
C LEU A 77 6.86 3.60 -11.87
N HIS A 78 6.61 2.31 -11.64
CA HIS A 78 5.31 1.77 -11.26
C HIS A 78 5.27 1.50 -9.77
N TYR A 79 4.33 2.11 -9.07
CA TYR A 79 4.19 1.96 -7.63
C TYR A 79 3.24 0.82 -7.27
N TYR A 80 3.65 0.01 -6.31
CA TYR A 80 2.86 -1.10 -5.79
C TYR A 80 2.88 -1.10 -4.27
N ALA A 81 1.73 -1.41 -3.67
CA ALA A 81 1.62 -1.84 -2.28
C ALA A 81 1.67 -3.38 -2.25
N ILE A 82 2.54 -3.93 -1.41
CA ILE A 82 2.67 -5.36 -1.13
C ILE A 82 2.39 -5.55 0.35
N TYR A 83 1.43 -6.40 0.69
CA TYR A 83 1.03 -6.64 2.06
C TYR A 83 0.33 -7.99 2.18
N ARG A 84 0.29 -8.54 3.38
CA ARG A 84 -0.45 -9.76 3.70
C ARG A 84 -1.85 -9.42 4.18
N LYS A 85 -2.85 -10.18 3.73
CA LYS A 85 -4.22 -10.12 4.24
C LYS A 85 -4.42 -11.08 5.41
N ARG A 86 -5.57 -11.01 6.08
CA ARG A 86 -5.90 -11.88 7.23
C ARG A 86 -5.98 -13.37 6.88
N ASP A 87 -6.22 -13.71 5.62
CA ASP A 87 -6.16 -15.09 5.12
C ASP A 87 -4.72 -15.58 4.86
N ASN A 88 -3.73 -14.76 5.25
CA ASN A 88 -2.30 -14.93 5.02
C ASN A 88 -1.87 -14.90 3.55
N ALA A 89 -2.76 -14.56 2.61
CA ALA A 89 -2.37 -14.38 1.23
C ALA A 89 -1.61 -13.05 1.07
N VAL A 90 -0.49 -13.07 0.35
CA VAL A 90 0.19 -11.86 -0.08
C VAL A 90 -0.61 -11.22 -1.21
N TYR A 91 -0.94 -9.96 -1.04
CA TYR A 91 -1.68 -9.15 -1.99
C TYR A 91 -0.79 -8.05 -2.55
N GLN A 92 -0.99 -7.78 -3.83
CA GLN A 92 -0.28 -6.74 -4.56
C GLN A 92 -1.32 -5.79 -5.16
N LYS A 93 -1.19 -4.51 -4.86
CA LYS A 93 -2.06 -3.48 -5.41
C LYS A 93 -1.23 -2.43 -6.12
N LYS A 94 -1.50 -2.22 -7.41
CA LYS A 94 -0.93 -1.08 -8.14
C LYS A 94 -1.49 0.22 -7.55
N LEU A 95 -0.59 1.15 -7.22
CA LEU A 95 -0.93 2.44 -6.64
C LEU A 95 -0.87 3.53 -7.70
N ASN A 96 -1.82 4.46 -7.62
CA ASN A 96 -1.69 5.74 -8.32
C ASN A 96 -0.94 6.77 -7.46
N ASN A 97 -0.53 7.90 -8.06
CA ASN A 97 0.24 8.93 -7.36
C ASN A 97 -0.47 9.53 -6.14
N ALA A 98 -1.81 9.63 -6.16
CA ALA A 98 -2.56 10.14 -5.02
C ALA A 98 -2.56 9.14 -3.86
N GLU A 99 -2.67 7.84 -4.15
CA GLU A 99 -2.59 6.78 -3.13
C GLU A 99 -1.19 6.70 -2.51
N VAL A 100 -0.12 6.77 -3.33
CA VAL A 100 1.27 6.83 -2.83
C VAL A 100 1.43 8.00 -1.86
N ARG A 101 0.89 9.17 -2.22
CA ARG A 101 0.97 10.36 -1.39
C ARG A 101 0.15 10.24 -0.11
N LEU A 102 -1.04 9.65 -0.16
CA LEU A 102 -1.85 9.37 1.03
C LEU A 102 -1.11 8.45 2.00
N LEU A 103 -0.57 7.34 1.51
CA LEU A 103 0.17 6.37 2.33
C LEU A 103 1.42 7.00 2.95
N ALA A 104 2.15 7.82 2.19
CA ALA A 104 3.31 8.55 2.69
C ALA A 104 2.98 9.61 3.77
N GLU A 105 1.73 10.08 3.86
CA GLU A 105 1.30 11.05 4.87
C GLU A 105 0.91 10.39 6.22
N ILE A 106 0.75 9.06 6.24
CA ILE A 106 0.46 8.26 7.43
C ILE A 106 1.80 7.83 8.06
N ASN A 107 2.44 8.77 8.74
CA ASN A 107 3.69 8.53 9.48
C ASN A 107 3.49 7.47 10.58
N ASP A 108 4.51 6.66 10.84
CA ASP A 108 4.54 5.64 11.91
C ASP A 108 3.40 4.60 11.85
N GLY A 109 2.72 4.49 10.70
CA GLY A 109 1.67 3.49 10.47
C GLY A 109 0.30 3.82 11.08
N GLU A 110 0.11 4.96 11.74
CA GLU A 110 -1.19 5.36 12.29
C GLU A 110 -1.45 6.88 12.16
N THR A 111 -2.69 7.27 11.86
CA THR A 111 -3.10 8.68 11.87
C THR A 111 -4.61 8.86 12.11
N HIS A 112 -5.01 10.05 12.54
CA HIS A 112 -6.42 10.44 12.57
C HIS A 112 -6.93 10.76 11.17
N ALA A 113 -8.13 10.28 10.84
CA ALA A 113 -8.67 10.42 9.49
C ALA A 113 -8.95 11.87 9.10
N THR A 114 -9.29 12.74 10.06
CA THR A 114 -9.43 14.19 9.84
C THR A 114 -8.11 14.83 9.42
N LEU A 115 -7.02 14.50 10.11
CA LEU A 115 -5.69 15.04 9.78
C LEU A 115 -5.26 14.61 8.38
N LEU A 116 -5.48 13.35 8.02
CA LEU A 116 -5.18 12.87 6.68
C LEU A 116 -6.08 13.53 5.61
N GLN A 117 -7.35 13.75 5.90
CA GLN A 117 -8.26 14.46 5.00
C GLN A 117 -7.79 15.90 4.77
N GLU A 118 -7.41 16.62 5.82
CA GLU A 118 -6.91 17.99 5.73
C GLU A 118 -5.64 18.07 4.87
N LYS A 119 -4.68 17.18 5.12
CA LYS A 119 -3.44 17.07 4.32
C LYS A 119 -3.72 16.76 2.85
N SER A 120 -4.64 15.83 2.58
CA SER A 120 -4.95 15.36 1.24
C SER A 120 -5.86 16.28 0.43
N SER A 121 -6.60 17.19 1.09
CA SER A 121 -7.55 18.12 0.45
C SER A 121 -6.95 18.96 -0.69
N LYS A 122 -5.63 19.18 -0.69
CA LYS A 122 -4.89 19.93 -1.72
C LYS A 122 -4.79 19.19 -3.06
N TYR A 123 -4.97 17.87 -3.07
CA TYR A 123 -4.72 17.05 -4.25
C TYR A 123 -5.74 15.92 -4.46
N LEU A 124 -6.62 15.66 -3.48
CA LEU A 124 -7.64 14.62 -3.55
C LEU A 124 -9.00 15.20 -3.14
N PRO A 125 -10.03 15.12 -4.00
CA PRO A 125 -11.38 15.52 -3.64
C PRO A 125 -11.90 14.71 -2.45
N THR A 126 -12.69 15.34 -1.59
CA THR A 126 -13.29 14.73 -0.40
C THR A 126 -14.03 13.43 -0.71
N THR A 127 -14.78 13.37 -1.81
CA THR A 127 -15.49 12.15 -2.22
C THR A 127 -14.53 11.01 -2.56
N ALA A 128 -13.47 11.29 -3.31
CA ALA A 128 -12.44 10.31 -3.65
C ALA A 128 -11.67 9.83 -2.41
N PHE A 129 -11.46 10.71 -1.41
CA PHE A 129 -10.86 10.33 -0.14
C PHE A 129 -11.74 9.32 0.63
N TYR A 130 -13.04 9.55 0.74
CA TYR A 130 -13.96 8.58 1.38
C TYR A 130 -14.01 7.26 0.63
N THR A 131 -14.10 7.29 -0.71
CA THR A 131 -14.06 6.09 -1.54
C THR A 131 -12.75 5.31 -1.33
N TRP A 132 -11.62 6.01 -1.27
CA TRP A 132 -10.32 5.40 -1.02
C TRP A 132 -10.24 4.77 0.38
N LEU A 133 -10.72 5.46 1.43
CA LEU A 133 -10.74 4.91 2.79
C LEU A 133 -11.58 3.63 2.87
N ASP A 134 -12.79 3.65 2.29
CA ASP A 134 -13.69 2.50 2.29
C ASP A 134 -13.07 1.32 1.55
N ALA A 135 -12.58 1.55 0.32
CA ALA A 135 -11.92 0.53 -0.48
C ALA A 135 -10.66 -0.02 0.21
N SER A 136 -9.82 0.83 0.79
CA SER A 136 -8.57 0.41 1.43
C SER A 136 -8.80 -0.35 2.74
N ASN A 137 -9.88 -0.06 3.46
CA ASN A 137 -10.32 -0.84 4.62
C ASN A 137 -10.85 -2.22 4.20
N ASN A 138 -11.66 -2.27 3.13
CA ASN A 138 -12.19 -3.52 2.60
C ASN A 138 -11.10 -4.42 2.00
N ASP A 139 -10.09 -3.80 1.38
CA ASP A 139 -8.91 -4.48 0.84
C ASP A 139 -7.88 -4.82 1.90
N GLU A 140 -8.07 -4.43 3.17
CA GLU A 140 -7.12 -4.66 4.27
C GLU A 140 -5.73 -4.03 4.04
N LEU A 141 -5.64 -3.02 3.17
CA LEU A 141 -4.44 -2.17 3.02
C LEU A 141 -4.23 -1.31 4.28
N LEU A 142 -5.34 -0.91 4.90
CA LEU A 142 -5.41 -0.22 6.18
C LEU A 142 -6.60 -0.74 6.98
N SER A 143 -6.68 -0.38 8.25
CA SER A 143 -7.79 -0.66 9.14
C SER A 143 -8.36 0.64 9.69
N LEU A 144 -9.69 0.74 9.69
CA LEU A 144 -10.42 1.82 10.33
C LEU A 144 -10.92 1.37 11.71
N THR A 145 -10.65 2.20 12.72
CA THR A 145 -11.16 2.00 14.08
C THR A 145 -11.79 3.28 14.62
N LEU A 146 -12.89 3.14 15.35
CA LEU A 146 -13.48 4.25 16.10
C LEU A 146 -12.77 4.40 17.45
N LYS A 147 -12.15 5.55 17.69
CA LYS A 147 -11.74 5.97 19.04
C LYS A 147 -12.84 6.84 19.66
N GLY A 148 -13.16 6.55 20.91
CA GLY A 148 -14.19 7.23 21.72
C GLY A 148 -13.71 8.58 22.21
#